data_AF-A0A833LSM1-F1
#
_entry.id   AF-A0A833LSM1-F1
#
_cell.length_a   1.000
_cell.length_b   1.000
_cell.length_c   1.000
_cell.angle_alpha   90.00
_cell.angle_beta   90.00
_cell.angle_gamma   90.00
#
_symmetry.space_group_name_H-M   'P 1'
#
loop_
_entity.id
_entity.type
_entity.pdbx_description
1 polymer ?
#
loop_
_entity_poly.entity_id
_entity_poly.type
_entity_poly.pdbx_seq_one_letter_code
_entity_poly.pdbx_strand_id
1 'polypeptide(L)'
;MNLYRHKEWAAYRAEQIRLHGGVCAHCLRSGNEVVLQVHHRDYVAGRLPWEYPYEECEVLCRGCHAKEHGVIKPSKDWVLIGHDDLGGLDGECEQCGQALRYAHMVFHPKWWAMVVGEKCCDDLTEGTVGTESHAEFLNFLDRRKRFVGSNKWQAESDGSLSIRRSGIAILIVSTAPGQFRFHLDEVRGKVDHQTMLEAKIRAFDFVESGKAAAYLAERRQKAKSARHRSS
;
A
#
# COMPACT_ATOMS: atom_id res chain seq x y z
N MET A 1 -36.67 -16.69 25.33
CA MET A 1 -36.85 -15.52 26.21
C MET A 1 -35.95 -14.39 25.70
N ASN A 2 -36.45 -13.16 25.55
CA ASN A 2 -35.61 -12.05 25.06
C ASN A 2 -34.85 -11.42 26.24
N LEU A 3 -33.57 -11.79 26.39
CA LEU A 3 -32.71 -11.35 27.48
C LEU A 3 -32.53 -9.81 27.51
N TYR A 4 -32.63 -9.14 26.36
CA TYR A 4 -32.50 -7.69 26.25
C TYR A 4 -33.75 -6.91 26.69
N ARG A 5 -34.83 -7.60 27.10
CA ARG A 5 -36.00 -7.00 27.76
C ARG A 5 -36.03 -7.27 29.28
N HIS A 6 -35.01 -7.95 29.80
CA HIS A 6 -34.91 -8.30 31.22
C HIS A 6 -34.50 -7.09 32.06
N LYS A 7 -34.97 -7.00 33.31
CA LYS A 7 -34.71 -5.83 34.19
C LYS A 7 -33.22 -5.68 34.55
N GLU A 8 -32.51 -6.79 34.68
CA GLU A 8 -31.07 -6.87 34.96
C GLU A 8 -30.27 -6.28 33.81
N TRP A 9 -30.66 -6.59 32.56
CA TRP A 9 -30.08 -5.92 31.39
C TRP A 9 -30.34 -4.42 31.39
N ALA A 10 -31.57 -3.99 31.72
CA ALA A 10 -31.91 -2.58 31.77
C ALA A 10 -31.07 -1.81 32.81
N ALA A 11 -30.86 -2.40 34.00
CA ALA A 11 -30.03 -1.86 35.06
C ALA A 11 -28.54 -1.80 34.64
N TYR A 12 -27.99 -2.93 34.20
CA TYR A 12 -26.59 -3.04 33.74
C TYR A 12 -26.29 -2.07 32.60
N ARG A 13 -27.21 -1.95 31.62
CA ARG A 13 -27.10 -0.99 30.52
C ARG A 13 -27.04 0.46 31.02
N ALA A 14 -27.87 0.82 32.01
CA ALA A 14 -27.89 2.16 32.57
C ALA A 14 -26.59 2.48 33.34
N GLU A 15 -26.05 1.52 34.07
CA GLU A 15 -24.77 1.64 34.79
C GLU A 15 -23.61 1.85 33.82
N GLN A 16 -23.52 1.04 32.77
CA GLN A 16 -22.50 1.18 31.72
C GLN A 16 -22.53 2.54 31.03
N ILE A 17 -23.72 3.01 30.64
CA ILE A 17 -23.89 4.35 30.05
C ILE A 17 -23.42 5.44 31.01
N ARG A 18 -23.70 5.29 32.32
CA ARG A 18 -23.25 6.24 33.34
C ARG A 18 -21.72 6.22 33.51
N LEU A 19 -21.10 5.04 33.54
CA LEU A 19 -19.65 4.89 33.65
C LEU A 19 -18.92 5.52 32.45
N HIS A 20 -19.50 5.44 31.26
CA HIS A 20 -19.01 6.10 30.05
C HIS A 20 -19.37 7.58 29.94
N GLY A 21 -19.93 8.21 30.98
CA GLY A 21 -20.29 9.63 30.98
C GLY A 21 -21.44 10.00 30.05
N GLY A 22 -22.25 9.04 29.60
CA GLY A 22 -23.39 9.29 28.73
C GLY A 22 -23.02 9.67 27.29
N VAL A 23 -21.82 9.29 26.83
CA VAL A 23 -21.35 9.55 25.46
C VAL A 23 -20.91 8.26 24.77
N CYS A 24 -20.90 8.28 23.44
CA CYS A 24 -20.33 7.19 22.65
C CYS A 24 -18.80 7.17 22.76
N ALA A 25 -18.22 6.00 23.06
CA ALA A 25 -16.78 5.83 23.20
C ALA A 25 -15.98 6.15 21.91
N HIS A 26 -16.59 5.99 20.72
CA HIS A 26 -15.89 6.19 19.44
C HIS A 26 -16.06 7.58 18.85
N CYS A 27 -17.27 8.16 18.91
CA CYS A 27 -17.58 9.44 18.27
C CYS A 27 -17.89 10.57 19.24
N LEU A 28 -17.87 10.30 20.55
CA LEU A 28 -18.07 11.25 21.64
C LEU A 28 -19.43 11.98 21.67
N ARG A 29 -20.34 11.68 20.73
CA ARG A 29 -21.70 12.22 20.74
C ARG A 29 -22.49 11.75 21.96
N SER A 30 -23.31 12.65 22.50
CA SER A 30 -24.06 12.43 23.74
C SER A 30 -25.36 11.65 23.51
N GLY A 31 -25.89 11.04 24.57
CA GLY A 31 -27.19 10.37 24.56
C GLY A 31 -28.38 11.27 24.20
N ASN A 32 -28.20 12.60 24.23
CA ASN A 32 -29.22 13.56 23.78
C ASN A 32 -29.26 13.69 22.25
N GLU A 33 -28.17 13.37 21.58
CA GLU A 33 -28.04 13.45 20.11
C GLU A 33 -28.25 12.08 19.45
N VAL A 34 -27.90 11.00 20.15
CA VAL A 34 -27.88 9.64 19.59
C VAL A 34 -28.38 8.60 20.57
N VAL A 35 -28.91 7.49 20.04
CA VAL A 35 -29.25 6.32 20.85
C VAL A 35 -27.97 5.55 21.18
N LEU A 36 -27.64 5.49 22.47
CA LEU A 36 -26.53 4.72 23.01
C LEU A 36 -26.92 3.26 23.28
N GLN A 37 -25.99 2.34 23.06
CA GLN A 37 -26.12 0.91 23.25
C GLN A 37 -24.85 0.38 23.92
N VAL A 38 -24.98 -0.68 24.70
CA VAL A 38 -23.83 -1.38 25.26
C VAL A 38 -23.43 -2.46 24.26
N HIS A 39 -22.19 -2.39 23.81
CA HIS A 39 -21.51 -3.36 22.97
C HIS A 39 -20.73 -4.32 23.88
N HIS A 40 -20.88 -5.62 23.66
CA HIS A 40 -20.00 -6.64 24.22
C HIS A 40 -18.84 -6.86 23.25
N ARG A 41 -17.59 -6.65 23.70
CA ARG A 41 -16.40 -6.81 22.85
C ARG A 41 -16.28 -8.23 22.29
N ASP A 42 -16.52 -9.21 23.15
CA ASP A 42 -16.52 -10.63 22.81
C ASP A 42 -17.75 -11.32 23.40
N TYR A 43 -18.35 -12.25 22.64
CA TYR A 43 -19.48 -13.04 23.13
C TYR A 43 -19.01 -14.40 23.65
N VAL A 44 -19.25 -14.68 24.92
CA VAL A 44 -19.00 -15.98 25.57
C VAL A 44 -20.30 -16.78 25.63
N ALA A 45 -20.26 -18.02 25.11
CA ALA A 45 -21.42 -18.90 25.09
C ALA A 45 -21.96 -19.17 26.51
N GLY A 46 -23.28 -19.05 26.68
CA GLY A 46 -23.97 -19.28 27.95
C GLY A 46 -23.92 -18.12 28.95
N ARG A 47 -23.13 -17.08 28.72
CA ARG A 47 -23.06 -15.89 29.58
C ARG A 47 -24.23 -14.93 29.26
N LEU A 48 -24.90 -14.44 30.29
CA LEU A 48 -25.99 -13.46 30.17
C LEU A 48 -25.45 -12.05 29.88
N PRO A 49 -26.22 -11.17 29.22
CA PRO A 49 -25.74 -9.84 28.83
C PRO A 49 -25.24 -8.94 29.98
N TRP A 50 -25.70 -9.15 31.21
CA TRP A 50 -25.32 -8.40 32.41
C TRP A 50 -24.27 -9.10 33.28
N GLU A 51 -23.77 -10.25 32.87
CA GLU A 51 -22.72 -10.99 33.58
C GLU A 51 -21.30 -10.67 33.09
N TYR A 52 -21.18 -9.78 32.11
CA TYR A 52 -19.88 -9.35 31.61
C TYR A 52 -19.24 -8.35 32.59
N PRO A 53 -17.92 -8.44 32.83
CA PRO A 53 -17.17 -7.39 33.49
C PRO A 53 -17.33 -6.05 32.76
N TYR A 54 -17.27 -4.94 33.49
CA TYR A 54 -17.53 -3.65 32.88
C TYR A 54 -16.51 -3.30 31.79
N GLU A 55 -15.24 -3.65 31.99
CA GLU A 55 -14.15 -3.46 31.03
C GLU A 55 -14.28 -4.28 29.73
N GLU A 56 -15.13 -5.30 29.69
CA GLU A 56 -15.41 -6.10 28.48
C GLU A 56 -16.55 -5.50 27.63
N CYS A 57 -17.09 -4.36 28.07
CA CYS A 57 -18.18 -3.67 27.41
C CYS A 57 -17.79 -2.25 27.03
N GLU A 58 -18.46 -1.73 26.00
CA GLU A 58 -18.31 -0.36 25.55
C GLU A 58 -19.67 0.28 25.28
N VAL A 59 -19.77 1.59 25.47
CA VAL A 59 -20.98 2.33 25.12
C VAL A 59 -20.82 2.98 23.76
N LEU A 60 -21.58 2.52 22.77
CA LEU A 60 -21.53 2.98 21.39
C LEU A 60 -22.88 3.56 20.94
N CYS A 61 -22.87 4.56 20.07
CA CYS A 61 -24.09 4.94 19.35
C CYS A 61 -24.47 3.85 18.32
N ARG A 62 -25.74 3.77 17.91
CA ARG A 62 -26.22 2.80 16.90
C ARG A 62 -25.31 2.68 15.67
N GLY A 63 -24.82 3.80 15.15
CA GLY A 63 -23.92 3.82 13.98
C GLY A 63 -22.56 3.18 14.26
N CYS A 64 -21.90 3.56 15.35
CA CYS A 64 -20.63 2.95 15.76
C CYS A 64 -20.80 1.48 16.14
N HIS A 65 -21.89 1.13 16.83
CA HIS A 65 -22.22 -0.24 17.20
C HIS A 65 -22.39 -1.14 15.97
N ALA A 66 -23.09 -0.65 14.93
CA ALA A 66 -23.24 -1.39 13.68
C ALA A 66 -21.92 -1.51 12.90
N LYS A 67 -21.04 -0.49 12.97
CA LYS A 67 -19.67 -0.59 12.40
C LYS A 67 -18.83 -1.66 13.10
N GLU A 68 -18.95 -1.75 14.42
CA GLU A 68 -18.20 -2.72 15.23
C GLU A 68 -18.58 -4.16 14.88
N HIS A 69 -19.87 -4.41 14.61
CA HIS A 69 -20.35 -5.70 14.14
C HIS A 69 -20.18 -5.95 12.64
N GLY A 70 -19.50 -5.06 11.91
CA GLY A 70 -19.34 -5.20 10.45
C GLY A 70 -20.66 -5.17 9.68
N VAL A 71 -21.71 -4.58 10.26
CA VAL A 71 -23.02 -4.37 9.59
C VAL A 71 -22.96 -3.12 8.72
N ILE A 72 -22.18 -2.12 9.13
CA ILE A 72 -21.94 -0.89 8.37
C ILE A 72 -20.45 -0.71 8.16
N LYS A 73 -20.07 -0.29 6.95
CA LYS A 73 -18.68 -0.08 6.57
C LYS A 73 -17.99 0.95 7.48
N PRO A 74 -16.79 0.65 8.02
CA PRO A 74 -15.95 1.62 8.72
C PRO A 74 -15.61 2.82 7.83
N SER A 75 -15.49 3.99 8.46
CA SER A 75 -15.16 5.25 7.76
C SER A 75 -13.68 5.61 7.79
N LYS A 76 -12.88 4.90 8.60
CA LYS A 76 -11.48 5.19 8.93
C LYS A 76 -10.75 3.87 9.23
N ASP A 77 -9.46 3.96 9.54
CA ASP A 77 -8.59 2.83 9.93
C ASP A 77 -8.40 1.79 8.81
N TRP A 78 -8.53 2.23 7.55
CA TRP A 78 -8.22 1.39 6.40
C TRP A 78 -6.73 1.46 6.09
N VAL A 79 -6.20 0.35 5.57
CA VAL A 79 -4.83 0.27 5.09
C VAL A 79 -4.82 -0.12 3.62
N LEU A 80 -3.96 0.51 2.81
CA LEU A 80 -3.72 0.06 1.44
C LEU A 80 -2.87 -1.21 1.48
N ILE A 81 -3.33 -2.24 0.78
CA ILE A 81 -2.67 -3.54 0.69
C ILE A 81 -2.27 -3.93 -0.74
N GLY A 82 -2.71 -3.18 -1.76
CA GLY A 82 -2.30 -3.41 -3.14
C GLY A 82 -2.84 -2.35 -4.10
N HIS A 83 -2.27 -2.27 -5.30
CA HIS A 83 -2.78 -1.46 -6.39
C HIS A 83 -2.60 -2.18 -7.73
N ASP A 84 -3.42 -1.82 -8.73
CA ASP A 84 -3.33 -2.37 -10.09
C ASP A 84 -3.73 -1.32 -11.15
N ASP A 85 -3.17 -1.42 -12.36
CA ASP A 85 -3.60 -0.68 -13.56
C ASP A 85 -4.28 -1.66 -14.49
N LEU A 86 -5.61 -1.56 -14.58
CA LEU A 86 -6.46 -2.43 -15.39
C LEU A 86 -6.28 -2.21 -16.90
N GLY A 87 -5.55 -1.17 -17.31
CA GLY A 87 -5.29 -0.83 -18.71
C GLY A 87 -6.45 -0.12 -19.42
N GLY A 88 -7.67 -0.20 -18.89
CA GLY A 88 -8.88 0.48 -19.32
C GLY A 88 -9.80 0.83 -18.15
N LEU A 89 -10.95 1.46 -18.39
CA LEU A 89 -11.96 1.78 -17.36
C LEU A 89 -12.82 0.55 -17.03
N ASP A 90 -12.17 -0.56 -16.74
CA ASP A 90 -12.80 -1.88 -16.64
C ASP A 90 -13.14 -2.29 -15.19
N GLY A 91 -12.68 -1.52 -14.20
CA GLY A 91 -13.00 -1.70 -12.79
C GLY A 91 -14.17 -0.85 -12.32
N GLU A 92 -14.65 -1.10 -11.11
CA GLU A 92 -15.66 -0.28 -10.44
C GLU A 92 -15.24 -0.02 -8.99
N CYS A 93 -15.41 1.22 -8.53
CA CYS A 93 -15.10 1.60 -7.16
C CYS A 93 -16.19 1.08 -6.22
N GLU A 94 -15.85 0.16 -5.32
CA GLU A 94 -16.81 -0.39 -4.35
C GLU A 94 -17.29 0.64 -3.31
N GLN A 95 -16.66 1.82 -3.25
CA GLN A 95 -17.05 2.91 -2.36
C GLN A 95 -18.06 3.88 -3.00
N CYS A 96 -17.93 4.20 -4.28
CA CYS A 96 -18.71 5.26 -4.95
C CYS A 96 -19.31 4.88 -6.30
N GLY A 97 -19.02 3.68 -6.82
CA GLY A 97 -19.54 3.15 -8.09
C GLY A 97 -18.89 3.73 -9.35
N GLN A 98 -17.85 4.55 -9.24
CA GLN A 98 -17.16 5.09 -10.42
C GLN A 98 -16.32 4.01 -11.13
N ALA A 99 -16.32 4.03 -12.46
CA ALA A 99 -15.45 3.18 -13.26
C ALA A 99 -13.97 3.49 -12.98
N LEU A 100 -13.15 2.46 -12.85
CA LEU A 100 -11.75 2.54 -12.47
C LEU A 100 -10.84 2.03 -13.58
N ARG A 101 -9.75 2.77 -13.81
CA ARG A 101 -8.55 2.24 -14.45
C ARG A 101 -7.50 1.82 -13.44
N TYR A 102 -7.29 2.65 -12.43
CA TYR A 102 -6.39 2.37 -11.33
C TYR A 102 -7.19 1.86 -10.13
N ALA A 103 -7.00 0.58 -9.80
CA ALA A 103 -7.67 -0.10 -8.71
C ALA A 103 -6.77 -0.07 -7.47
N HIS A 104 -7.30 0.38 -6.33
CA HIS A 104 -6.59 0.39 -5.05
C HIS A 104 -7.29 -0.58 -4.10
N MET A 105 -6.57 -1.59 -3.63
CA MET A 105 -7.08 -2.58 -2.69
C MET A 105 -6.82 -2.09 -1.27
N VAL A 106 -7.87 -1.75 -0.54
CA VAL A 106 -7.83 -1.32 0.86
C VAL A 106 -8.40 -2.40 1.77
N PHE A 107 -7.92 -2.51 3.01
CA PHE A 107 -8.35 -3.51 3.99
C PHE A 107 -8.69 -2.86 5.32
N HIS A 108 -9.74 -3.35 5.97
CA HIS A 108 -10.05 -3.05 7.37
C HIS A 108 -10.33 -4.36 8.14
N PRO A 109 -9.77 -4.57 9.35
CA PRO A 109 -9.93 -5.83 10.10
C PRO A 109 -11.38 -6.28 10.34
N LYS A 110 -12.29 -5.31 10.47
CA LYS A 110 -13.73 -5.53 10.71
C LYS A 110 -14.61 -5.51 9.45
N TRP A 111 -14.04 -5.33 8.26
CA TRP A 111 -14.81 -5.26 7.01
C TRP A 111 -14.26 -6.12 5.87
N TRP A 112 -12.98 -6.49 5.92
CA TRP A 112 -12.22 -7.11 4.84
C TRP A 112 -11.76 -6.13 3.76
N ALA A 113 -11.31 -6.68 2.64
CA ALA A 113 -10.75 -5.94 1.54
C ALA A 113 -11.85 -5.36 0.63
N MET A 114 -11.55 -4.21 0.03
CA MET A 114 -12.37 -3.56 -1.00
C MET A 114 -11.45 -2.98 -2.08
N VAL A 115 -11.93 -2.92 -3.31
CA VAL A 115 -11.31 -2.19 -4.41
C VAL A 115 -11.95 -0.81 -4.54
N VAL A 116 -11.14 0.23 -4.49
CA VAL A 116 -11.59 1.63 -4.59
C VAL A 116 -10.72 2.43 -5.56
N GLY A 117 -11.26 3.56 -6.02
CA GLY A 117 -10.48 4.56 -6.74
C GLY A 117 -9.58 5.36 -5.82
N GLU A 118 -8.59 6.04 -6.40
CA GLU A 118 -7.56 6.84 -5.70
C GLU A 118 -8.15 7.76 -4.63
N LYS A 119 -9.09 8.64 -5.00
CA LYS A 119 -9.74 9.55 -4.05
C LYS A 119 -10.39 8.83 -2.86
N CYS A 120 -11.08 7.73 -3.12
CA CYS A 120 -11.73 6.95 -2.06
C CYS A 120 -10.71 6.20 -1.20
N CYS A 121 -9.58 5.77 -1.77
CA CYS A 121 -8.46 5.21 -1.02
C CYS A 121 -7.92 6.24 -0.03
N ASP A 122 -7.69 7.48 -0.49
CA ASP A 122 -7.13 8.55 0.33
C ASP A 122 -8.05 8.91 1.50
N ASP A 123 -9.34 9.08 1.21
CA ASP A 123 -10.36 9.37 2.22
C ASP A 123 -10.42 8.27 3.30
N LEU A 124 -10.27 7.00 2.91
CA LEU A 124 -10.35 5.85 3.82
C LEU A 124 -9.06 5.62 4.64
N THR A 125 -7.90 5.93 4.05
CA THR A 125 -6.57 5.74 4.64
C THR A 125 -6.01 7.01 5.30
N GLU A 126 -6.84 8.05 5.42
CA GLU A 126 -6.50 9.36 5.98
C GLU A 126 -5.26 10.00 5.32
N GLY A 127 -5.10 9.83 4.01
CA GLY A 127 -4.04 10.47 3.22
C GLY A 127 -2.62 9.95 3.47
N THR A 128 -2.42 8.89 4.28
CA THR A 128 -1.10 8.29 4.49
C THR A 128 -0.59 7.51 3.27
N VAL A 129 -1.51 7.14 2.38
CA VAL A 129 -1.26 6.38 1.15
C VAL A 129 -1.40 7.25 -0.11
N GLY A 130 -2.13 8.36 0.01
CA GLY A 130 -2.55 9.23 -1.10
C GLY A 130 -1.60 10.36 -1.48
N THR A 131 -0.42 10.45 -0.88
CA THR A 131 0.53 11.45 -1.36
C THR A 131 1.06 11.01 -2.72
N GLU A 132 1.19 11.95 -3.67
CA GLU A 132 1.86 11.69 -4.97
C GLU A 132 3.18 10.92 -4.75
N SER A 133 3.91 11.23 -3.68
CA SER A 133 5.14 10.56 -3.29
C SER A 133 5.00 9.07 -2.94
N HIS A 134 3.88 8.63 -2.35
CA HIS A 134 3.65 7.21 -2.01
C HIS A 134 3.27 6.41 -3.25
N ALA A 135 2.35 6.94 -4.07
CA ALA A 135 2.01 6.35 -5.37
C ALA A 135 3.24 6.29 -6.30
N GLU A 136 4.05 7.35 -6.35
CA GLU A 136 5.32 7.39 -7.10
C GLU A 136 6.31 6.35 -6.59
N PHE A 137 6.42 6.17 -5.27
CA PHE A 137 7.29 5.18 -4.67
C PHE A 137 6.86 3.76 -5.01
N LEU A 138 5.57 3.43 -4.88
CA LEU A 138 5.05 2.11 -5.24
C LEU A 138 5.22 1.84 -6.74
N ASN A 139 4.89 2.82 -7.59
CA ASN A 139 5.13 2.75 -9.04
C ASN A 139 6.62 2.53 -9.37
N PHE A 140 7.53 3.18 -8.63
CA PHE A 140 8.97 2.97 -8.77
C PHE A 140 9.38 1.53 -8.40
N LEU A 141 8.89 1.01 -7.27
CA LEU A 141 9.16 -0.37 -6.85
C LEU A 141 8.65 -1.39 -7.88
N ASP A 142 7.48 -1.17 -8.45
CA ASP A 142 6.87 -2.04 -9.44
C ASP A 142 7.63 -2.04 -10.76
N ARG A 143 8.01 -0.86 -11.27
CA ARG A 143 8.89 -0.75 -12.45
C ARG A 143 10.21 -1.48 -12.22
N ARG A 144 10.76 -1.41 -11.00
CA ARG A 144 11.98 -2.12 -10.61
C ARG A 144 11.81 -3.64 -10.63
N LYS A 145 10.76 -4.16 -9.99
CA LYS A 145 10.44 -5.61 -9.99
C LYS A 145 10.28 -6.13 -11.42
N ARG A 146 9.50 -5.43 -12.25
CA ARG A 146 9.28 -5.80 -13.66
C ARG A 146 10.58 -5.77 -14.48
N PHE A 147 11.46 -4.81 -14.24
CA PHE A 147 12.75 -4.73 -14.92
C PHE A 147 13.67 -5.89 -14.52
N VAL A 148 13.85 -6.12 -13.22
CA VAL A 148 14.75 -7.15 -12.69
C VAL A 148 14.32 -8.56 -13.12
N GLY A 149 13.02 -8.84 -13.01
CA GLY A 149 12.41 -10.14 -13.34
C GLY A 149 12.00 -10.28 -14.80
N SER A 150 12.34 -9.33 -15.68
CA SER A 150 11.88 -9.36 -17.07
C SER A 150 12.42 -10.58 -17.81
N ASN A 151 11.54 -11.25 -18.56
CA ASN A 151 11.95 -12.26 -19.55
C ASN A 151 12.60 -11.65 -20.81
N LYS A 152 12.62 -10.31 -20.93
CA LYS A 152 13.29 -9.59 -22.03
C LYS A 152 14.79 -9.46 -21.84
N TRP A 153 15.33 -9.89 -20.69
CA TRP A 153 16.78 -10.05 -20.54
C TRP A 153 17.26 -11.14 -21.50
N GLN A 154 18.16 -10.77 -22.40
CA GLN A 154 18.79 -11.69 -23.35
C GLN A 154 20.04 -12.25 -22.70
N ALA A 155 20.16 -13.57 -22.67
CA ALA A 155 21.33 -14.25 -22.16
C ALA A 155 22.30 -14.54 -23.31
N GLU A 156 23.56 -14.20 -23.11
CA GLU A 156 24.64 -14.47 -24.05
C GLU A 156 25.37 -15.77 -23.68
N SER A 157 26.14 -16.32 -24.61
CA SER A 157 26.87 -17.59 -24.43
C SER A 157 27.92 -17.55 -23.30
N ASP A 158 28.40 -16.37 -22.94
CA ASP A 158 29.37 -16.15 -21.86
C ASP A 158 28.71 -15.99 -20.47
N GLY A 159 27.38 -16.13 -20.39
CA GLY A 159 26.60 -15.96 -19.17
C GLY A 159 26.29 -14.50 -18.84
N SER A 160 26.67 -13.55 -19.70
CA SER A 160 26.25 -12.16 -19.57
C SER A 160 24.77 -11.97 -19.94
N LEU A 161 24.17 -10.92 -19.38
CA LEU A 161 22.76 -10.58 -19.61
C LEU A 161 22.64 -9.17 -20.18
N SER A 162 21.84 -9.00 -21.22
CA SER A 162 21.60 -7.69 -21.84
C SER A 162 20.12 -7.33 -21.90
N ILE A 163 19.81 -6.03 -21.77
CA ILE A 163 18.47 -5.48 -21.97
C ILE A 163 18.57 -4.02 -22.41
N ARG A 164 17.57 -3.53 -23.15
CA ARG A 164 17.47 -2.10 -23.50
C ARG A 164 16.36 -1.43 -22.70
N ARG A 165 16.66 -0.28 -22.11
CA ARG A 165 15.70 0.52 -21.32
C ARG A 165 15.95 2.00 -21.53
N SER A 166 14.88 2.75 -21.80
CA SER A 166 14.95 4.21 -22.02
C SER A 166 16.01 4.62 -23.07
N GLY A 167 16.14 3.81 -24.14
CA GLY A 167 17.12 4.02 -25.21
C GLY A 167 18.55 3.55 -24.91
N ILE A 168 18.88 3.27 -23.64
CA ILE A 168 20.21 2.86 -23.16
C ILE A 168 20.31 1.33 -23.18
N ALA A 169 21.38 0.80 -23.77
CA ALA A 169 21.71 -0.61 -23.69
C ALA A 169 22.39 -0.90 -22.34
N ILE A 170 21.90 -1.91 -21.62
CA ILE A 170 22.43 -2.34 -20.32
C ILE A 170 22.96 -3.76 -20.51
N LEU A 171 24.22 -3.98 -20.17
CA LEU A 171 24.88 -5.29 -20.19
C LEU A 171 25.42 -5.61 -18.80
N ILE A 172 25.14 -6.79 -18.26
CA ILE A 172 25.65 -7.26 -16.97
C ILE A 172 26.56 -8.46 -17.22
N VAL A 173 27.81 -8.36 -16.76
CA VAL A 173 28.85 -9.38 -16.93
C VAL A 173 29.31 -9.92 -15.56
N SER A 174 29.76 -11.17 -15.53
CA SER A 174 30.47 -11.72 -14.38
C SER A 174 31.94 -11.34 -14.47
N THR A 175 32.50 -10.67 -13.45
CA THR A 175 33.92 -10.27 -13.41
C THR A 175 34.77 -11.26 -12.62
N ALA A 176 34.17 -11.92 -11.63
CA ALA A 176 34.72 -13.03 -10.87
C ALA A 176 33.55 -13.85 -10.27
N PRO A 177 33.79 -15.03 -9.67
CA PRO A 177 32.76 -15.77 -8.96
C PRO A 177 32.07 -14.89 -7.90
N GLY A 178 30.74 -14.73 -8.02
CA GLY A 178 29.97 -13.88 -7.11
C GLY A 178 30.17 -12.36 -7.31
N GLN A 179 30.78 -11.93 -8.41
CA GLN A 179 30.96 -10.52 -8.73
C GLN A 179 30.39 -10.18 -10.10
N PHE A 180 29.47 -9.21 -10.11
CA PHE A 180 28.73 -8.79 -11.29
C PHE A 180 28.88 -7.30 -11.53
N ARG A 181 29.02 -6.91 -12.79
CA ARG A 181 29.22 -5.52 -13.17
C ARG A 181 28.32 -5.17 -14.33
N PHE A 182 27.68 -4.00 -14.27
CA PHE A 182 26.89 -3.51 -15.40
C PHE A 182 27.66 -2.50 -16.25
N HIS A 183 27.33 -2.45 -17.54
CA HIS A 183 27.86 -1.57 -18.57
C HIS A 183 26.68 -0.88 -19.25
N LEU A 184 26.90 0.35 -19.72
CA LEU A 184 25.87 1.17 -20.36
C LEU A 184 26.36 1.61 -21.73
N ASP A 185 25.65 1.21 -22.79
CA ASP A 185 26.13 1.29 -24.16
C ASP A 185 27.60 0.77 -24.24
N GLU A 186 28.51 1.58 -24.79
CA GLU A 186 29.94 1.27 -24.90
C GLU A 186 30.74 1.54 -23.61
N VAL A 187 30.09 2.05 -22.55
CA VAL A 187 30.77 2.47 -21.33
C VAL A 187 30.78 1.35 -20.29
N ARG A 188 31.98 0.81 -20.06
CA ARG A 188 32.22 -0.18 -19.00
C ARG A 188 32.09 0.45 -17.62
N GLY A 189 31.24 -0.15 -16.78
CA GLY A 189 31.15 0.14 -15.36
C GLY A 189 32.46 -0.17 -14.63
N LYS A 190 32.55 0.29 -13.38
CA LYS A 190 33.75 0.16 -12.55
C LYS A 190 33.50 -0.51 -11.19
N VAL A 191 32.24 -0.71 -10.84
CA VAL A 191 31.84 -1.21 -9.53
C VAL A 191 31.29 -2.62 -9.71
N ASP A 192 31.77 -3.54 -8.88
CA ASP A 192 31.24 -4.89 -8.81
C ASP A 192 30.16 -4.98 -7.72
N HIS A 193 29.18 -5.85 -7.95
CA HIS A 193 28.04 -6.14 -7.10
C HIS A 193 28.05 -7.62 -6.73
N GLN A 194 27.56 -7.96 -5.55
CA GLN A 194 27.72 -9.31 -4.99
C GLN A 194 26.75 -10.33 -5.61
N THR A 195 25.67 -9.85 -6.24
CA THR A 195 24.69 -10.71 -6.88
C THR A 195 24.21 -10.12 -8.20
N MET A 196 23.75 -10.99 -9.11
CA MET A 196 23.09 -10.59 -10.34
C MET A 196 21.87 -9.69 -10.07
N LEU A 197 21.11 -10.00 -9.02
CA LEU A 197 19.96 -9.21 -8.59
C LEU A 197 20.38 -7.78 -8.21
N GLU A 198 21.42 -7.64 -7.40
CA GLU A 198 21.94 -6.33 -6.99
C GLU A 198 22.42 -5.53 -8.20
N ALA A 199 23.16 -6.15 -9.13
CA ALA A 199 23.60 -5.50 -10.36
C ALA A 199 22.42 -4.99 -11.20
N LYS A 200 21.34 -5.78 -11.34
CA LYS A 200 20.11 -5.38 -12.04
C LYS A 200 19.41 -4.21 -11.32
N ILE A 201 19.29 -4.24 -10.00
CA ILE A 201 18.70 -3.16 -9.20
C ILE A 201 19.49 -1.87 -9.39
N ARG A 202 20.82 -1.92 -9.27
CA ARG A 202 21.68 -0.74 -9.39
C ARG A 202 21.65 -0.14 -10.80
N ALA A 203 21.63 -0.98 -11.83
CA ALA A 203 21.47 -0.54 -13.21
C ALA A 203 20.13 0.18 -13.43
N PHE A 204 19.02 -0.39 -12.90
CA PHE A 204 17.70 0.22 -12.96
C PHE A 204 17.67 1.59 -12.28
N ASP A 205 18.11 1.68 -11.02
CA ASP A 205 18.09 2.92 -10.24
C ASP A 205 18.92 4.02 -10.93
N PHE A 206 20.07 3.67 -11.50
CA PHE A 206 20.94 4.61 -12.19
C PHE A 206 20.34 5.13 -13.52
N VAL A 207 19.60 4.28 -14.23
CA VAL A 207 18.90 4.65 -15.48
C VAL A 207 17.66 5.49 -15.19
N GLU A 208 16.80 5.05 -14.27
CA GLU A 208 15.52 5.73 -13.99
C GLU A 208 15.71 7.06 -13.25
N SER A 209 16.80 7.23 -12.48
CA SER A 209 17.14 8.53 -11.88
C SER A 209 17.65 9.57 -12.88
N GLY A 210 17.79 9.23 -14.17
CA GLY A 210 18.34 10.11 -15.21
C GLY A 210 19.86 10.31 -15.15
N LYS A 211 20.52 9.86 -14.08
CA LYS A 211 21.98 9.97 -13.89
C LYS A 211 22.75 9.25 -15.00
N ALA A 212 22.27 8.10 -15.48
CA ALA A 212 22.86 7.40 -16.61
C ALA A 212 22.87 8.23 -17.89
N ALA A 213 21.75 8.87 -18.22
CA ALA A 213 21.62 9.70 -19.41
C ALA A 213 22.57 10.92 -19.35
N ALA A 214 22.62 11.60 -18.21
CA ALA A 214 23.55 12.70 -17.96
C ALA A 214 25.02 12.25 -18.11
N TYR A 215 25.37 11.14 -17.47
CA TYR A 215 26.72 10.57 -17.52
C TYR A 215 27.17 10.23 -18.96
N LEU A 216 26.29 9.62 -19.76
CA LEU A 216 26.57 9.29 -21.15
C LEU A 216 26.67 10.55 -22.03
N ALA A 217 25.85 11.57 -21.79
CA ALA A 217 25.89 12.84 -22.51
C ALA A 217 27.23 13.58 -22.30
N GLU A 218 27.70 13.70 -21.06
CA GLU A 218 29.00 14.31 -20.74
C GLU A 218 30.16 13.61 -21.43
N ARG A 219 30.13 12.26 -21.44
CA ARG A 219 31.15 11.44 -22.11
C ARG A 219 31.16 11.66 -23.62
N ARG A 220 29.98 11.74 -24.25
CA ARG A 220 29.86 12.04 -25.70
C ARG A 220 30.40 13.43 -26.02
N GLN A 221 30.16 14.42 -25.18
CA GLN A 221 30.71 15.77 -25.36
C GLN A 221 32.24 15.80 -25.25
N LYS A 222 32.82 15.11 -24.23
CA LYS A 222 34.28 15.00 -24.07
C LYS A 222 34.97 14.28 -25.23
N ALA A 223 34.34 13.22 -25.77
CA ALA A 223 34.86 12.52 -26.93
C ALA A 223 34.86 13.40 -28.20
N LYS A 224 33.82 14.22 -28.39
CA LYS A 224 33.73 15.18 -29.49
C LYS A 224 34.79 16.29 -29.38
N SER A 225 35.01 16.84 -28.19
CA SER A 225 36.01 17.90 -27.98
C SER A 225 37.45 17.40 -28.11
N ALA A 226 37.74 16.15 -27.72
CA ALA A 226 39.04 15.53 -27.93
C ALA A 226 39.36 15.30 -29.41
N ARG A 227 38.38 14.90 -30.23
CA ARG A 227 38.54 14.73 -31.69
C ARG A 227 38.74 16.06 -32.42
N HIS A 228 38.19 17.16 -31.90
CA HIS A 228 38.36 18.49 -32.51
C HIS A 228 39.71 19.15 -32.18
N ARG A 229 40.37 18.74 -31.09
CA ARG A 229 41.73 19.22 -30.71
C ARG A 229 42.87 18.40 -31.32
N SER A 230 42.56 17.29 -31.98
CA SER A 230 43.51 16.37 -32.61
C SER A 230 43.43 16.40 -34.15
N SER A 231 42.68 17.36 -34.70
CA SER A 231 42.54 17.66 -36.12
C SER A 231 43.04 19.06 -36.41
#